data_AF-A0A965PS45-F1
#
_entry.id   AF-A0A965PS45-F1
#
_cell.length_a   1.000
_cell.length_b   1.000
_cell.length_c   1.000
_cell.angle_alpha   90.00
_cell.angle_beta   90.00
_cell.angle_gamma   90.00
#
_symmetry.space_group_name_H-M   'P 1'
#
loop_
_entity.id
_entity.type
_entity.pdbx_description
1 polymer ?
#
loop_
_entity_poly.entity_id
_entity_poly.type
_entity_poly.pdbx_seq_one_letter_code
_entity_poly.pdbx_strand_id
1 'polypeptide(L)' 'WHFDTFDGSDRKLTCVINLSRPEEYVGGGLRVDGDWHGVEKSTHQGSANFFPTWIKHKAKAPLLGTRWALVAWITGPQWK' A
#
# COMPACT_ATOMS: atom_id res chain seq x y z
N TRP A 1 -9.27 -2.64 6.66
CA TRP A 1 -9.56 -1.47 5.80
C TRP A 1 -9.40 -0.23 6.64
N HIS A 2 -8.62 0.75 6.19
CA HIS A 2 -8.39 2.01 6.90
C HIS A 2 -7.97 3.11 5.91
N PHE A 3 -7.75 4.31 6.45
CA PHE A 3 -7.13 5.45 5.77
C PHE A 3 -5.83 5.79 6.51
N ASP A 4 -4.84 6.33 5.79
CA ASP A 4 -3.57 6.74 6.41
C ASP A 4 -3.59 8.16 6.97
N THR A 5 -4.65 8.90 6.63
CA THR A 5 -4.94 10.23 7.16
C THR A 5 -5.68 10.15 8.49
N PHE A 6 -5.39 11.11 9.35
CA PHE A 6 -6.08 11.41 10.60
C PHE A 6 -6.26 12.93 10.69
N ASP A 7 -7.02 13.41 11.67
CA ASP A 7 -7.22 14.85 11.84
C ASP A 7 -5.88 15.59 12.04
N GLY A 8 -5.64 16.64 11.28
CA GLY A 8 -4.36 17.36 11.24
C GLY A 8 -3.23 16.68 10.45
N SER A 9 -3.48 15.56 9.75
CA SER A 9 -2.46 14.87 8.94
C SER A 9 -1.93 15.74 7.79
N ASP A 10 -0.61 15.73 7.60
CA ASP A 10 0.11 16.36 6.49
C ASP A 10 0.53 15.34 5.40
N ARG A 11 0.25 14.05 5.61
CA ARG A 11 0.54 12.96 4.68
C ARG A 11 -0.28 13.12 3.39
N LYS A 12 0.40 13.06 2.25
CA LYS A 12 -0.18 13.21 0.89
C LYS A 12 -0.22 11.89 0.12
N LEU A 13 0.88 11.14 0.14
CA LEU A 13 0.99 9.87 -0.59
C LEU A 13 1.50 8.77 0.35
N THR A 14 0.95 7.58 0.17
CA THR A 14 1.43 6.35 0.76
C THR A 14 2.21 5.59 -0.29
N CYS A 15 3.40 5.12 0.07
CA CYS A 15 4.24 4.24 -0.73
C CYS A 15 4.38 2.90 -0.03
N VAL A 16 4.07 1.81 -0.73
CA VAL A 16 4.27 0.44 -0.25
C VAL A 16 5.26 -0.26 -1.16
N ILE A 17 6.43 -0.60 -0.62
CA ILE A 17 7.50 -1.33 -1.31
C ILE A 17 7.46 -2.79 -0.90
N ASN A 18 7.43 -3.71 -1.88
CA ASN A 18 7.46 -5.14 -1.61
C ASN A 18 8.90 -5.62 -1.37
N LEU A 19 9.15 -6.31 -0.26
CA LEU A 19 10.48 -6.78 0.13
C LEU A 19 10.65 -8.30 0.07
N SER A 20 9.58 -9.05 -0.21
CA SER A 20 9.60 -10.51 -0.38
C SER A 20 9.43 -10.87 -1.84
N ARG A 21 10.01 -12.01 -2.24
CA ARG A 21 9.73 -12.59 -3.56
C ARG A 21 8.30 -13.13 -3.60
N PRO A 22 7.53 -12.98 -4.71
CA PRO A 22 6.15 -13.46 -4.79
C PRO A 22 6.01 -14.97 -4.53
N GLU A 23 7.05 -15.76 -4.80
CA GLU A 23 7.06 -17.21 -4.63
C GLU A 23 7.27 -17.65 -3.17
N GLU A 24 7.64 -16.74 -2.26
CA GLU A 24 7.89 -17.02 -0.83
C GLU A 24 6.61 -17.01 0.03
N TYR A 25 5.47 -16.59 -0.54
CA TYR A 25 4.20 -16.54 0.17
C TYR A 25 3.01 -16.82 -0.74
N VAL A 26 1.91 -17.30 -0.16
CA VAL A 26 0.66 -17.54 -0.88
C VAL A 26 -0.39 -16.52 -0.46
N GLY A 27 -1.01 -15.85 -1.42
CA GLY A 27 -2.00 -14.80 -1.15
C GLY A 27 -1.33 -13.46 -0.83
N GLY A 28 -1.75 -12.78 0.24
CA GLY A 28 -1.17 -11.49 0.59
C GLY A 28 -1.55 -10.33 -0.34
N GLY A 29 -0.82 -9.22 -0.23
CA GLY A 29 -0.90 -8.08 -1.15
C GLY A 29 -1.54 -6.81 -0.57
N LEU A 30 -1.86 -5.88 -1.46
CA LEU A 30 -2.41 -4.55 -1.16
C LEU A 30 -3.69 -4.35 -1.99
N ARG A 31 -4.76 -3.83 -1.37
CA ARG A 31 -5.94 -3.36 -2.08
C ARG A 31 -6.21 -1.90 -1.74
N VAL A 32 -6.50 -1.10 -2.77
CA VAL A 32 -6.81 0.32 -2.66
C VAL A 32 -8.17 0.55 -3.31
N ASP A 33 -9.07 1.26 -2.63
CA ASP A 33 -10.37 1.62 -3.21
C ASP A 33 -10.16 2.50 -4.44
N GLY A 34 -10.90 2.25 -5.52
CA GLY A 34 -10.70 2.93 -6.80
C GLY A 34 -9.76 2.22 -7.78
N ASP A 35 -9.19 1.05 -7.40
CA ASP A 35 -8.64 0.11 -8.37
C ASP A 35 -9.78 -0.41 -9.27
N TRP A 36 -10.06 0.31 -10.37
CA TRP A 36 -11.04 -0.08 -11.38
C TRP A 36 -10.51 -1.22 -12.27
N HIS A 37 -11.42 -2.06 -12.76
CA HIS A 37 -11.20 -3.02 -13.85
C HIS A 37 -9.89 -3.83 -13.79
N GLY A 38 -9.62 -4.51 -12.67
CA GLY A 38 -8.54 -5.51 -12.62
C GLY A 38 -7.12 -4.94 -12.53
N VAL A 39 -6.96 -3.66 -12.19
CA VAL A 39 -5.64 -3.12 -11.84
C VAL A 39 -5.17 -3.76 -10.53
N GLU A 40 -4.23 -4.70 -10.64
CA GLU A 40 -3.57 -5.29 -9.49
C GLU A 40 -2.31 -4.49 -9.12
N LYS A 41 -2.12 -4.25 -7.81
CA LYS A 41 -0.87 -3.67 -7.30
C LYS A 41 0.26 -4.66 -7.53
N SER A 42 1.41 -4.16 -7.98
CA SER A 42 2.58 -4.99 -8.21
C SER A 42 2.99 -5.70 -6.91
N THR A 43 3.31 -6.98 -7.03
CA THR A 43 3.79 -7.84 -5.93
C THR A 43 5.28 -8.17 -6.04
N HIS A 44 5.92 -7.84 -7.17
CA HIS A 44 7.33 -8.12 -7.42
C HIS A 44 8.23 -7.48 -6.35
N GLN A 45 9.22 -8.24 -5.86
CA GLN A 45 10.21 -7.71 -4.92
C GLN A 45 10.91 -6.48 -5.50
N GLY A 46 11.01 -5.42 -4.70
CA GLY A 46 11.57 -4.12 -5.09
C GLY A 46 10.58 -3.18 -5.78
N SER A 47 9.37 -3.63 -6.14
CA SER A 47 8.36 -2.73 -6.71
C SER A 47 7.74 -1.82 -5.65
N ALA A 48 7.38 -0.60 -6.05
CA ALA A 48 6.74 0.39 -5.21
C ALA A 48 5.34 0.73 -5.74
N ASN A 49 4.34 0.65 -4.87
CA ASN A 49 2.96 1.05 -5.17
C ASN A 49 2.64 2.36 -4.44
N PHE A 50 2.23 3.37 -5.19
CA PHE A 50 1.85 4.69 -4.67
C PHE A 50 0.34 4.90 -4.77
N PHE A 51 -0.24 5.53 -3.76
CA PHE A 51 -1.62 5.99 -3.78
C PHE A 51 -1.82 7.17 -2.80
N PRO A 52 -2.85 8.03 -3.00
CA PRO A 52 -3.13 9.10 -2.06
C PRO A 52 -3.57 8.58 -0.69
N THR A 53 -3.08 9.20 0.38
CA THR A 53 -3.25 8.74 1.78
C THR A 53 -4.70 8.72 2.25
N TRP A 54 -5.55 9.56 1.66
CA TRP A 54 -6.98 9.65 1.94
C TRP A 54 -7.81 8.60 1.20
N ILE A 55 -7.19 7.71 0.43
CA ILE A 55 -7.87 6.59 -0.21
C ILE A 55 -7.93 5.39 0.76
N LYS A 56 -9.13 4.82 0.90
CA LYS A 56 -9.36 3.66 1.75
C LYS A 56 -8.61 2.45 1.19
N HIS A 57 -7.92 1.73 2.04
CA HIS A 57 -7.11 0.60 1.60
C HIS A 57 -6.97 -0.48 2.68
N LYS A 58 -6.43 -1.64 2.31
CA LYS A 58 -6.05 -2.69 3.25
C LYS A 58 -4.86 -3.49 2.76
N ALA A 59 -4.01 -3.90 3.70
CA ALA A 59 -3.12 -5.04 3.50
C ALA A 59 -3.94 -6.33 3.57
N LYS A 60 -3.63 -7.29 2.70
CA LYS A 60 -4.10 -8.67 2.80
C LYS A 60 -2.97 -9.49 3.41
N ALA A 61 -3.28 -10.24 4.48
CA ALA A 61 -2.32 -11.15 5.07
C ALA A 61 -2.01 -12.32 4.12
N PRO A 62 -0.76 -12.81 4.07
CA PRO A 62 -0.46 -14.07 3.41
C PRO A 62 -1.17 -15.23 4.14
N LEU A 63 -1.61 -16.23 3.39
CA LEU A 63 -2.15 -17.47 3.94
C LEU A 63 -1.03 -18.43 4.38
N LEU A 64 0.09 -18.41 3.65
CA LEU A 64 1.30 -19.19 3.91
C LEU A 64 2.52 -18.32 3.64
N GLY A 65 3.62 -18.58 4.35
CA GLY A 65 4.86 -17.84 4.24
C GLY A 65 4.85 -16.48 4.95
N THR A 66 5.87 -15.67 4.70
CA THR A 66 6.01 -14.33 5.30
C THR A 66 6.19 -13.30 4.20
N ARG A 67 5.38 -12.23 4.24
CA ARG A 67 5.47 -11.10 3.30
C ARG A 67 6.00 -9.86 4.04
N TRP A 68 7.20 -9.45 3.69
CA TRP A 68 7.81 -8.21 4.15
C TRP A 68 7.44 -7.05 3.20
N ALA A 69 7.13 -5.90 3.78
CA ALA A 69 6.87 -4.68 3.04
C ALA A 69 7.40 -3.48 3.84
N LEU A 70 7.93 -2.48 3.13
CA LEU A 70 8.25 -1.18 3.69
C LEU A 70 7.15 -0.20 3.33
N VAL A 71 6.62 0.52 4.33
CA VAL A 71 5.63 1.57 4.14
C VAL A 71 6.28 2.91 4.45
N ALA A 72 6.12 3.86 3.53
CA ALA A 72 6.57 5.24 3.71
C ALA A 72 5.44 6.21 3.38
N TRP A 73 5.40 7.34 4.10
CA TRP A 73 4.47 8.43 3.84
C TRP A 73 5.23 9.65 3.34
N ILE A 74 4.75 10.23 2.24
CA ILE A 74 5.25 11.49 1.71
C ILE A 74 4.34 12.58 2.27
N THR A 75 4.91 13.51 3.01
CA THR A 75 4.20 14.62 3.64
C THR A 75 4.36 15.92 2.84
N GLY A 76 3.55 16.93 3.16
CA GLY A 76 3.66 18.24 2.56
C GLY A 76 2.76 19.27 3.25
N PRO A 77 2.93 20.57 2.93
CA PRO A 77 2.11 21.63 3.52
C PRO A 77 0.62 21.39 3.28
N GLN A 78 -0.23 22.02 4.09
CA GLN A 78 -1.67 22.02 3.85
C GLN A 78 -1.98 22.58 2.45
N TRP A 79 -3.00 22.02 1.80
CA TRP A 79 -3.42 22.49 0.48
C TRP A 79 -3.83 23.97 0.58
N LYS A 80 -3.49 24.77 -0.42
CA LYS A 80 -3.84 26.19 -0.51
C LYS A 80 -4.91 26.42 -1.57
#